data_AF-A0A1C0VUN5-F1
#
_entry.id   AF-A0A1C0VUN5-F1
#
_cell.length_a   1.000
_cell.length_b   1.000
_cell.length_c   1.000
_cell.angle_alpha   90.00
_cell.angle_beta   90.00
_cell.angle_gamma   90.00
#
_symmetry.space_group_name_H-M   'P 1'
#
loop_
_entity.id
_entity.type
_entity.pdbx_description
1 polymer ?
#
loop_
_entity_poly.entity_id
_entity_poly.type
_entity_poly.pdbx_seq_one_letter_code
_entity_poly.pdbx_strand_id
1 'polypeptide(L)'
;MDLKLEQMFWNAGQEKEAYTQEIWQEIIDVLLDDFQDLIKQDFQRDPKIRLYLEKINYPSFGRSIWTSNREDSPLSTVWFAVIAGDMVGIEEEGNVKDIFQATLTLFLFEASSKKRLCLTTGESIIEFVFEKQSDGRGYWRSLGWCNDEWGEWEDIEWE
;
A
#
# COMPACT_ATOMS: atom_id res chain seq x y z
N MET A 1 -6.22 10.67 -5.58
CA MET A 1 -6.31 9.82 -6.81
C MET A 1 -7.27 10.38 -7.87
N ASP A 2 -7.02 10.11 -9.17
CA ASP A 2 -7.96 10.39 -10.28
C ASP A 2 -9.17 9.43 -10.24
N LEU A 3 -10.39 9.96 -10.33
CA LEU A 3 -11.62 9.19 -10.14
C LEU A 3 -11.79 8.05 -11.16
N LYS A 4 -11.32 8.23 -12.40
CA LYS A 4 -11.45 7.21 -13.43
C LYS A 4 -10.50 6.05 -13.14
N LEU A 5 -9.25 6.33 -12.80
CA LEU A 5 -8.28 5.28 -12.45
C LEU A 5 -8.69 4.54 -11.18
N GLU A 6 -9.28 5.24 -10.22
CA GLU A 6 -9.77 4.62 -9.00
C GLU A 6 -10.94 3.66 -9.26
N GLN A 7 -11.89 4.07 -10.11
CA GLN A 7 -12.97 3.18 -10.55
C GLN A 7 -12.43 1.96 -11.31
N MET A 8 -11.42 2.16 -12.16
CA MET A 8 -10.75 1.05 -12.85
C MET A 8 -10.08 0.09 -11.87
N PHE A 9 -9.44 0.61 -10.82
CA PHE A 9 -8.86 -0.19 -9.74
C PHE A 9 -9.92 -1.05 -9.05
N TRP A 10 -11.02 -0.45 -8.58
CA TRP A 10 -12.08 -1.17 -7.86
C TRP A 10 -12.75 -2.29 -8.68
N ASN A 11 -12.80 -2.12 -10.00
CA ASN A 11 -13.42 -3.06 -10.92
C ASN A 11 -12.40 -3.98 -11.62
N ALA A 12 -11.12 -3.93 -11.25
CA ALA A 12 -10.11 -4.77 -11.84
C ALA A 12 -10.49 -6.25 -11.70
N GLY A 13 -10.30 -7.04 -12.78
CA GLY A 13 -10.69 -8.45 -12.81
C GLY A 13 -12.20 -8.73 -12.99
N GLN A 14 -13.05 -7.69 -12.97
CA GLN A 14 -14.48 -7.82 -13.27
C GLN A 14 -14.81 -7.48 -14.73
N GLU A 15 -13.86 -6.86 -15.43
CA GLU A 15 -13.99 -6.47 -16.82
C GLU A 15 -13.93 -7.67 -17.79
N LYS A 16 -14.50 -7.48 -18.98
CA LYS A 16 -14.46 -8.51 -20.03
C LYS A 16 -13.05 -8.76 -20.59
N GLU A 17 -12.22 -7.72 -20.54
CA GLU A 17 -10.87 -7.73 -21.08
C GLU A 17 -9.88 -7.41 -19.96
N ALA A 18 -8.74 -8.11 -19.97
CA ALA A 18 -7.67 -7.84 -19.02
C ALA A 18 -7.05 -6.46 -19.30
N TYR A 19 -6.77 -5.70 -18.24
CA TYR A 19 -5.99 -4.48 -18.35
C TYR A 19 -4.58 -4.77 -18.85
N THR A 20 -4.05 -3.87 -19.66
CA THR A 20 -2.66 -3.95 -20.11
C THR A 20 -1.70 -3.62 -18.97
N GLN A 21 -0.42 -3.94 -19.14
CA GLN A 21 0.61 -3.63 -18.15
C GLN A 21 0.72 -2.11 -17.91
N GLU A 22 0.54 -1.31 -18.95
CA GLU A 22 0.60 0.16 -18.88
C GLU A 22 -0.53 0.72 -18.02
N ILE A 23 -1.75 0.18 -18.17
CA ILE A 23 -2.90 0.58 -17.34
C ILE A 23 -2.65 0.21 -15.87
N TRP A 24 -2.17 -1.00 -15.61
CA TRP A 24 -1.80 -1.41 -14.26
C TRP A 24 -0.73 -0.49 -13.65
N GLN A 25 0.26 -0.12 -14.45
CA GLN A 25 1.32 0.76 -14.00
C GLN A 25 0.79 2.15 -13.65
N GLU A 26 -0.09 2.71 -14.49
CA GLU A 26 -0.74 4.00 -14.24
C GLU A 26 -1.58 3.98 -12.95
N ILE A 27 -2.39 2.93 -12.75
CA ILE A 27 -3.20 2.76 -11.53
C ILE A 27 -2.31 2.69 -10.28
N ILE A 28 -1.27 1.86 -10.31
CA ILE A 28 -0.37 1.65 -9.17
C ILE A 28 0.48 2.90 -8.90
N ASP A 29 0.92 3.62 -9.94
CA ASP A 29 1.67 4.88 -9.78
C ASP A 29 0.81 5.93 -9.07
N VAL A 30 -0.46 6.09 -9.45
CA VAL A 30 -1.35 7.06 -8.78
C VAL A 30 -1.71 6.62 -7.36
N LEU A 31 -1.88 5.32 -7.09
CA LEU A 31 -2.05 4.81 -5.72
C LEU A 31 -0.86 5.14 -4.83
N LEU A 32 0.36 5.00 -5.37
CA LEU A 32 1.58 5.33 -4.67
C LEU A 32 1.80 6.83 -4.53
N ASP A 33 1.38 7.65 -5.50
CA ASP A 33 1.37 9.11 -5.35
C ASP A 33 0.43 9.53 -4.21
N ASP A 34 -0.76 8.95 -4.14
CA ASP A 34 -1.73 9.19 -3.07
C ASP A 34 -1.18 8.75 -1.70
N PHE A 35 -0.47 7.62 -1.64
CA PHE A 35 0.22 7.16 -0.44
C PHE A 35 1.39 8.09 -0.03
N GLN A 36 2.17 8.58 -1.00
CA GLN A 36 3.23 9.55 -0.77
C GLN A 36 2.68 10.85 -0.15
N ASP A 37 1.53 11.30 -0.65
CA ASP A 37 0.81 12.43 -0.10
C ASP A 37 0.27 12.16 1.31
N LEU A 38 -0.13 10.93 1.63
CA LEU A 38 -0.57 10.54 2.98
C LEU A 38 0.59 10.65 3.98
N ILE A 39 1.71 10.00 3.70
CA ILE A 39 2.85 9.91 4.63
C ILE A 39 3.75 11.14 4.62
N LYS A 40 3.51 12.10 3.72
CA LYS A 40 4.28 13.35 3.57
C LYS A 40 5.79 13.13 3.39
N GLN A 41 6.17 12.02 2.78
CA GLN A 41 7.56 11.63 2.60
C GLN A 41 7.79 11.06 1.21
N ASP A 42 8.83 11.55 0.53
CA ASP A 42 9.25 11.02 -0.76
C ASP A 42 9.88 9.63 -0.65
N PHE A 43 9.61 8.78 -1.63
CA PHE A 43 10.22 7.45 -1.73
C PHE A 43 10.53 7.06 -3.17
N GLN A 44 11.45 6.12 -3.30
CA GLN A 44 11.77 5.46 -4.56
C GLN A 44 10.84 4.26 -4.76
N ARG A 45 10.63 3.89 -6.03
CA ARG A 45 9.76 2.79 -6.44
C ARG A 45 10.53 1.90 -7.40
N ASP A 46 10.30 0.60 -7.34
CA ASP A 46 10.79 -0.30 -8.38
C ASP A 46 10.30 0.19 -9.75
N PRO A 47 11.13 0.17 -10.81
CA PRO A 47 10.73 0.68 -12.12
C PRO A 47 9.71 -0.21 -12.83
N LYS A 48 9.54 -1.45 -12.36
CA LYS A 48 8.64 -2.45 -12.94
C LYS A 48 7.70 -2.98 -11.88
N ILE A 49 6.43 -3.06 -12.23
CA ILE A 49 5.43 -3.82 -11.49
C ILE A 49 5.56 -5.31 -11.82
N ARG A 50 5.36 -6.16 -10.82
CA ARG A 50 5.18 -7.60 -11.03
C ARG A 50 3.70 -7.85 -11.17
N LEU A 51 3.30 -8.42 -12.30
CA LEU A 51 1.93 -8.77 -12.58
C LEU A 51 1.79 -10.29 -12.62
N TYR A 52 0.82 -10.80 -11.87
CA TYR A 52 0.43 -12.20 -11.83
C TYR A 52 -0.96 -12.30 -12.48
N LEU A 53 -0.98 -12.36 -13.81
CA LEU A 53 -2.21 -12.38 -14.61
C LEU A 53 -2.62 -13.80 -15.00
N GLU A 54 -2.40 -14.78 -14.11
CA GLU A 54 -2.63 -16.20 -14.43
C GLU A 54 -4.09 -16.48 -14.82
N LYS A 55 -5.03 -15.61 -14.41
CA LYS A 55 -6.42 -15.61 -14.86
C LYS A 55 -6.88 -14.17 -15.09
N ILE A 56 -7.56 -13.91 -16.21
CA ILE A 56 -8.09 -12.58 -16.58
C ILE A 56 -8.94 -11.95 -15.44
N ASN A 57 -9.61 -12.79 -14.65
CA ASN A 57 -10.52 -12.36 -13.60
C ASN A 57 -9.91 -12.36 -12.18
N TYR A 58 -8.63 -12.70 -12.06
CA TYR A 58 -7.90 -12.69 -10.79
C TYR A 58 -6.53 -12.05 -11.01
N PRO A 59 -6.49 -10.75 -11.35
CA PRO A 59 -5.22 -10.06 -11.45
C PRO A 59 -4.62 -9.96 -10.05
N SER A 60 -3.33 -10.25 -9.89
CA SER A 60 -2.61 -9.83 -8.69
C SER A 60 -1.38 -9.02 -9.09
N PHE A 61 -0.96 -8.08 -8.26
CA PHE A 61 0.24 -7.30 -8.50
C PHE A 61 1.13 -7.19 -7.26
N GLY A 62 2.39 -6.85 -7.50
CA GLY A 62 3.34 -6.50 -6.45
C GLY A 62 4.37 -5.49 -6.94
N ARG A 63 4.74 -4.54 -6.08
CA ARG A 63 5.81 -3.58 -6.34
C ARG A 63 6.50 -3.16 -5.05
N SER A 64 7.82 -3.06 -5.09
CA SER A 64 8.58 -2.56 -3.94
C SER A 64 8.76 -1.05 -4.00
N ILE A 65 8.77 -0.41 -2.84
CA ILE A 65 9.08 1.01 -2.65
C ILE A 65 10.01 1.17 -1.43
N TRP A 66 10.82 2.23 -1.37
CA TRP A 66 11.75 2.45 -0.27
C TRP A 66 12.19 3.90 -0.13
N THR A 67 12.50 4.32 1.09
CA THR A 67 13.18 5.60 1.32
C THR A 67 14.68 5.47 1.04
N SER A 68 15.27 6.53 0.50
CA SER A 68 16.71 6.62 0.26
C SER A 68 17.42 7.64 1.15
N ASN A 69 16.65 8.54 1.80
CA ASN A 69 17.23 9.58 2.64
C ASN A 69 17.63 9.00 3.99
N ARG A 70 18.93 9.07 4.26
CA ARG A 70 19.45 9.06 5.62
C ARG A 70 19.48 10.53 6.04
N GLU A 71 18.66 10.92 7.00
CA GLU A 71 18.95 12.17 7.68
C GLU A 71 20.25 11.98 8.47
N ASP A 72 21.12 13.02 8.46
CA ASP A 72 22.37 13.08 9.24
C ASP A 72 22.06 13.27 10.74
N SER A 73 21.16 12.44 11.26
CA SER A 73 20.80 12.32 12.67
C SER A 73 21.43 11.05 13.24
N PRO A 74 21.93 11.09 14.50
CA PRO A 74 22.44 9.90 15.18
C PRO A 74 21.40 8.77 15.31
N LEU A 75 20.11 9.10 15.19
CA LEU A 75 19.01 8.16 15.03
C LEU A 75 18.23 8.55 13.78
N SER A 76 18.33 7.73 12.73
CA SER A 76 17.52 7.85 11.53
C SER A 76 16.94 6.50 11.14
N THR A 77 15.71 6.51 10.64
CA THR A 77 15.02 5.31 10.14
C THR A 77 14.94 5.36 8.62
N VAL A 78 15.05 4.20 8.01
CA VAL A 78 14.70 4.00 6.59
C VAL A 78 13.71 2.87 6.53
N TRP A 79 12.84 2.89 5.52
CA TRP A 79 11.89 1.82 5.31
C TRP A 79 11.92 1.28 3.90
N PHE A 80 11.51 0.03 3.81
CA PHE A 80 11.19 -0.70 2.59
C PHE A 80 9.74 -1.13 2.70
N ALA A 81 8.99 -1.09 1.62
CA ALA A 81 7.63 -1.60 1.61
C ALA A 81 7.30 -2.35 0.32
N VAL A 82 6.30 -3.21 0.41
CA VAL A 82 5.72 -3.88 -0.74
C VAL A 82 4.26 -3.50 -0.81
N ILE A 83 3.85 -2.85 -1.90
CA ILE A 83 2.44 -2.74 -2.27
C ILE A 83 2.07 -3.99 -3.06
N ALA A 84 0.95 -4.61 -2.69
CA ALA A 84 0.37 -5.73 -3.38
C ALA A 84 -1.14 -5.52 -3.50
N GLY A 85 -1.78 -6.21 -4.45
CA GLY A 85 -3.23 -6.21 -4.53
C GLY A 85 -3.76 -7.47 -5.18
N ASP A 86 -4.96 -7.84 -4.76
CA ASP A 86 -5.67 -9.04 -5.21
C ASP A 86 -7.19 -8.84 -5.09
N MET A 87 -7.94 -9.74 -5.71
CA MET A 87 -9.39 -9.85 -5.55
C MET A 87 -9.73 -10.48 -4.20
N VAL A 88 -10.54 -9.77 -3.42
CA VAL A 88 -11.02 -10.19 -2.11
C VAL A 88 -12.54 -10.21 -2.12
N GLY A 89 -13.15 -11.32 -1.72
CA GLY A 89 -14.59 -11.41 -1.51
C GLY A 89 -14.99 -10.67 -0.24
N ILE A 90 -15.77 -9.60 -0.37
CA ILE A 90 -16.39 -8.88 0.76
C ILE A 90 -17.86 -9.28 0.89
N GLU A 91 -18.34 -9.45 2.12
CA GLU A 91 -19.75 -9.70 2.39
C GLU A 91 -20.48 -8.37 2.63
N GLU A 92 -21.40 -8.02 1.74
CA GLU A 92 -22.28 -6.85 1.85
C GLU A 92 -23.74 -7.31 1.79
N GLU A 93 -24.51 -7.00 2.83
CA GLU A 93 -25.96 -7.31 2.92
C GLU A 93 -26.31 -8.79 2.64
N GLY A 94 -25.42 -9.72 3.03
CA GLY A 94 -25.58 -11.16 2.82
C GLY A 94 -25.24 -11.66 1.42
N ASN A 95 -24.64 -10.81 0.57
CA ASN A 95 -24.07 -11.20 -0.72
C ASN A 95 -22.54 -11.05 -0.68
N VAL A 96 -21.82 -12.05 -1.21
CA VAL A 96 -20.38 -11.93 -1.43
C VAL A 96 -20.15 -11.22 -2.75
N LYS A 97 -19.46 -10.09 -2.70
CA LYS A 97 -19.02 -9.33 -3.86
C LYS A 97 -17.50 -9.34 -3.88
N ASP A 98 -16.92 -9.79 -4.98
CA ASP A 98 -15.48 -9.66 -5.16
C ASP A 98 -15.15 -8.20 -5.43
N ILE A 99 -14.21 -7.63 -4.67
CA ILE A 99 -13.64 -6.31 -4.93
C ILE A 99 -12.13 -6.43 -4.99
N PHE A 100 -11.52 -5.56 -5.78
CA PHE A 100 -10.08 -5.47 -5.79
C PHE A 100 -9.59 -4.63 -4.61
N GLN A 101 -8.61 -5.14 -3.85
CA GLN A 101 -7.99 -4.43 -2.73
C GLN A 101 -6.49 -4.34 -2.90
N ALA A 102 -5.89 -3.29 -2.34
CA ALA A 102 -4.45 -3.15 -2.25
C ALA A 102 -4.03 -3.00 -0.79
N THR A 103 -2.95 -3.68 -0.44
CA THR A 103 -2.28 -3.56 0.85
C THR A 103 -0.84 -3.11 0.63
N LEU A 104 -0.30 -2.42 1.62
CA LEU A 104 1.06 -1.93 1.63
C LEU A 104 1.70 -2.30 2.96
N THR A 105 2.67 -3.21 2.92
CA THR A 105 3.39 -3.69 4.10
C THR A 105 4.77 -3.03 4.17
N LEU A 106 5.01 -2.22 5.20
CA LEU A 106 6.27 -1.53 5.44
C LEU A 106 7.12 -2.29 6.45
N PHE A 107 8.42 -2.14 6.30
CA PHE A 107 9.47 -2.72 7.12
C PHE A 107 10.43 -1.60 7.51
N LEU A 108 10.55 -1.34 8.81
CA LEU A 108 11.42 -0.29 9.35
C LEU A 108 12.81 -0.83 9.66
N PHE A 109 13.82 -0.01 9.37
CA PHE A 109 15.22 -0.32 9.62
C PHE A 109 15.93 0.87 10.25
N GLU A 110 16.86 0.60 11.16
CA GLU A 110 17.82 1.60 11.60
C GLU A 110 18.76 1.91 10.43
N ALA A 111 18.83 3.18 10.02
CA ALA A 111 19.48 3.58 8.78
C ALA A 111 20.97 3.21 8.73
N SER A 112 21.67 3.30 9.86
CA SER A 112 23.12 3.11 9.98
C SER A 112 23.52 1.63 9.89
N SER A 113 22.97 0.79 10.77
CA SER A 113 23.27 -0.65 10.84
C SER A 113 22.49 -1.48 9.85
N LYS A 114 21.42 -0.93 9.26
CA LYS A 114 20.45 -1.64 8.40
C LYS A 114 19.80 -2.82 9.11
N LYS A 115 19.75 -2.79 10.45
CA LYS A 115 19.01 -3.79 11.23
C LYS A 115 17.54 -3.46 11.20
N ARG A 116 16.72 -4.48 11.00
CA ARG A 116 15.27 -4.36 11.10
C ARG A 116 14.91 -3.96 12.52
N LEU A 117 14.05 -2.95 12.65
CA LEU A 117 13.47 -2.56 13.91
C LEU A 117 12.31 -3.52 14.21
N CYS A 118 12.33 -4.11 15.40
CA CYS A 118 11.29 -5.02 15.86
C CYS A 118 10.81 -4.58 17.23
N LEU A 119 9.52 -4.77 17.46
CA LEU A 119 8.90 -4.63 18.77
C LEU A 119 9.35 -5.74 19.70
N THR A 120 9.13 -5.51 20.98
CA THR A 120 9.37 -6.49 22.05
C THR A 120 8.50 -7.74 21.88
N THR A 121 7.32 -7.57 21.31
CA THR A 121 6.37 -8.62 20.93
C THR A 121 6.82 -9.41 19.68
N GLY A 122 7.74 -8.84 18.90
CA GLY A 122 8.40 -9.48 17.74
C GLY A 122 7.91 -8.99 16.38
N GLU A 123 6.77 -8.30 16.32
CA GLU A 123 6.27 -7.65 15.12
C GLU A 123 7.23 -6.54 14.67
N SER A 124 7.24 -6.30 13.37
CA SER A 124 8.23 -5.43 12.73
C SER A 124 7.74 -4.97 11.36
N ILE A 125 6.42 -4.81 11.26
CA ILE A 125 5.74 -4.32 10.07
C ILE A 125 4.70 -3.28 10.43
N ILE A 126 4.48 -2.35 9.50
CA ILE A 126 3.33 -1.45 9.48
C ILE A 126 2.53 -1.82 8.25
N GLU A 127 1.21 -1.94 8.37
CA GLU A 127 0.35 -2.33 7.25
C GLU A 127 -0.68 -1.26 6.96
N PHE A 128 -0.84 -0.92 5.69
CA PHE A 128 -1.91 -0.06 5.20
C PHE A 128 -2.77 -0.83 4.22
N VAL A 129 -4.05 -0.52 4.21
CA VAL A 129 -5.01 -1.01 3.21
C VAL A 129 -5.64 0.19 2.50
N PHE A 130 -5.78 0.10 1.19
CA PHE A 130 -6.55 1.08 0.42
C PHE A 130 -8.00 0.61 0.35
N GLU A 131 -8.88 1.30 1.06
CA GLU A 131 -10.29 0.93 1.21
C GLU A 131 -11.20 1.86 0.44
N LYS A 132 -12.30 1.30 -0.07
CA LYS A 132 -13.37 2.05 -0.70
C LYS A 132 -14.36 2.57 0.35
N GLN A 133 -14.62 3.86 0.35
CA GLN A 133 -15.62 4.54 1.18
C GLN A 133 -17.01 4.47 0.55
N SER A 134 -18.01 4.82 1.34
CA SER A 134 -19.42 4.81 0.92
C SER A 134 -19.75 5.82 -0.17
N ASP A 135 -18.96 6.90 -0.31
CA ASP A 135 -19.08 7.88 -1.39
C ASP A 135 -18.43 7.39 -2.71
N GLY A 136 -17.84 6.19 -2.69
CA GLY A 136 -17.18 5.55 -3.80
C GLY A 136 -15.70 5.92 -3.97
N ARG A 137 -15.14 6.75 -3.07
CA ARG A 137 -13.72 7.14 -3.09
C ARG A 137 -12.85 6.24 -2.22
N GLY A 138 -11.57 6.20 -2.52
CA GLY A 138 -10.57 5.43 -1.82
C GLY A 138 -9.89 6.23 -0.73
N TYR A 139 -9.48 5.56 0.33
CA TYR A 139 -8.59 6.13 1.34
C TYR A 139 -7.65 5.05 1.88
N TRP A 140 -6.43 5.46 2.21
CA TRP A 140 -5.49 4.62 2.94
C TRP A 140 -5.87 4.58 4.42
N ARG A 141 -6.06 3.38 4.94
CA ARG A 141 -6.22 3.12 6.36
C ARG A 141 -5.00 2.37 6.87
N SER A 142 -4.38 2.89 7.93
CA SER A 142 -3.41 2.13 8.71
C SER A 142 -4.11 1.00 9.47
N LEU A 143 -3.61 -0.22 9.34
CA LEU A 143 -4.01 -1.40 10.11
C LEU A 143 -3.19 -1.56 11.41
N GLY A 144 -2.24 -0.66 11.65
CA GLY A 144 -1.42 -0.60 12.86
C GLY A 144 -0.37 0.51 12.74
N TRP A 145 -0.15 1.22 13.85
CA TRP A 145 0.65 2.44 14.04
C TRP A 145 -0.06 3.74 13.59
N CYS A 146 -0.09 4.76 14.45
CA CYS A 146 -0.68 6.10 14.27
C CYS A 146 0.40 7.15 14.00
N ASN A 147 0.03 8.23 13.32
CA ASN A 147 0.93 9.37 13.12
C ASN A 147 0.96 10.22 14.40
N ASP A 148 2.13 10.42 14.99
CA ASP A 148 2.29 11.28 16.14
C ASP A 148 2.29 12.77 15.74
N GLU A 149 2.39 13.68 16.71
CA GLU A 149 2.42 15.12 16.45
C GLU A 149 3.65 15.60 15.65
N TRP A 150 4.65 14.74 15.48
CA TRP A 150 5.91 14.99 14.78
C TRP A 150 5.95 14.39 13.36
N GLY A 151 4.91 13.64 12.96
CA GLY A 151 4.83 13.00 11.65
C GLY A 151 5.44 11.61 11.60
N GLU A 152 5.89 11.08 12.75
CA GLU A 152 6.41 9.71 12.87
C GLU A 152 5.26 8.72 13.04
N TRP A 153 5.43 7.50 12.54
CA TRP A 153 4.43 6.44 12.74
C TRP A 153 4.83 5.65 13.98
N GLU A 154 3.97 5.62 15.01
CA GLU A 154 4.17 5.00 16.34
C GLU A 154 3.07 3.96 16.69
N ASP A 155 3.34 2.98 17.57
CA ASP A 155 2.44 1.85 17.85
C ASP A 155 1.14 2.31 18.47
N ILE A 156 0.10 1.50 18.31
CA ILE A 156 -1.01 1.51 19.26
C ILE A 156 -0.61 0.60 20.42
N GLU A 157 0.25 1.08 21.30
CA GLU A 157 0.18 0.66 22.70
C GLU A 157 -0.37 1.83 23.53
N TRP A 158 -1.53 1.57 24.16
CA TRP A 158 -2.21 2.32 25.25
C TRP A 158 -3.33 3.30 24.87
N GLU A 159 -4.55 2.77 24.77
CA GLU A 159 -5.59 3.05 25.79
C GLU A 159 -6.14 1.73 26.37
#